data_AF-A0A072NFN2-F1
#
_entry.id   AF-A0A072NFN2-F1
#
_cell.length_a   1.000
_cell.length_b   1.000
_cell.length_c   1.000
_cell.angle_alpha   90.00
_cell.angle_beta   90.00
_cell.angle_gamma   90.00
#
_symmetry.space_group_name_H-M   'P 1'
#
loop_
_entity.id
_entity.type
_entity.pdbx_description
1 polymer ?
#
loop_
_entity_poly.entity_id
_entity_poly.type
_entity_poly.pdbx_seq_one_letter_code
_entity_poly.pdbx_strand_id
1 'polypeptide(L)' 'MIYFFQCVEEAYDKGVSREKLLASYRRFKEIVPSIGEEKQLCGQFEKASGFSCYRTIKQAKDTDQGQKIKI' A
#
# COMPACT_ATOMS: atom_id res chain seq x y z
N MET A 1 -5.49 6.82 -6.17
CA MET A 1 -5.72 6.75 -4.71
C MET A 1 -6.50 5.50 -4.32
N ILE A 2 -7.74 5.30 -4.77
CA ILE A 2 -8.55 4.10 -4.45
C ILE A 2 -7.83 2.79 -4.80
N TYR A 3 -7.21 2.74 -5.98
CA TYR A 3 -6.47 1.54 -6.43
C TYR A 3 -5.28 1.15 -5.53
N PHE A 4 -4.62 2.12 -4.89
CA PHE A 4 -3.55 1.82 -3.94
C PHE A 4 -4.10 1.11 -2.70
N PHE A 5 -5.19 1.62 -2.13
CA PHE A 5 -5.84 1.00 -0.98
C PHE A 5 -6.39 -0.40 -1.32
N GLN A 6 -6.96 -0.58 -2.51
CA GLN A 6 -7.37 -1.91 -2.99
C GLN A 6 -6.18 -2.89 -3.10
N CYS A 7 -5.01 -2.42 -3.54
CA CYS A 7 -3.80 -3.24 -3.56
C CYS A 7 -3.33 -3.60 -2.14
N VAL A 8 -3.55 -2.71 -1.16
CA VAL A 8 -3.27 -3.00 0.25
C VAL A 8 -4.25 -4.05 0.78
N GLU A 9 -5.55 -3.92 0.53
CA GLU A 9 -6.56 -4.94 0.90
C GLU A 9 -6.23 -6.30 0.27
N GLU A 10 -5.89 -6.31 -1.02
CA GLU A 10 -5.50 -7.51 -1.74
C GLU A 10 -4.27 -8.19 -1.11
N ALA A 11 -3.36 -7.42 -0.50
CA ALA A 11 -2.20 -7.97 0.22
C ALA A 11 -2.60 -8.75 1.48
N TYR A 12 -3.65 -8.36 2.20
CA TYR A 12 -4.13 -9.07 3.40
C TYR A 12 -5.06 -10.25 3.07
N ASP A 13 -5.72 -10.23 1.92
CA ASP A 13 -6.63 -11.29 1.49
C ASP A 13 -5.88 -12.44 0.79
N LYS A 14 -5.54 -12.26 -0.49
CA LYS A 14 -4.94 -13.28 -1.37
C LYS A 14 -3.47 -13.05 -1.71
N GLY A 15 -2.93 -11.90 -1.32
CA GLY A 15 -1.60 -11.41 -1.68
C GLY A 15 -1.59 -10.63 -3.00
N VAL A 16 -0.71 -9.64 -3.09
CA VAL A 16 -0.56 -8.75 -4.24
C VAL A 16 0.87 -8.81 -4.78
N SER A 17 1.08 -8.72 -6.10
CA SER A 17 2.43 -8.64 -6.67
C SER A 17 3.16 -7.40 -6.15
N ARG A 18 4.41 -7.54 -5.71
CA ARG A 18 5.26 -6.43 -5.24
C ARG A 18 5.25 -5.25 -6.21
N GLU A 19 5.44 -5.55 -7.49
CA GLU A 19 5.51 -4.53 -8.55
C GLU A 19 4.19 -3.76 -8.69
N LYS A 20 3.06 -4.48 -8.65
CA LYS A 20 1.71 -3.89 -8.71
C LYS A 20 1.50 -2.94 -7.52
N LEU A 21 1.83 -3.40 -6.31
CA LEU A 21 1.68 -2.61 -5.10
C LEU A 21 2.59 -1.37 -5.12
N LEU A 22 3.88 -1.51 -5.43
CA LEU A 22 4.80 -0.37 -5.49
C LEU A 22 4.47 0.61 -6.60
N ALA A 23 4.00 0.15 -7.76
CA ALA A 23 3.53 1.01 -8.84
C ALA A 23 2.29 1.82 -8.42
N SER A 24 1.32 1.17 -7.78
CA SER A 24 0.13 1.84 -7.24
C SER A 24 0.48 2.88 -6.18
N TYR A 25 1.47 2.58 -5.33
CA TYR A 25 1.98 3.50 -4.32
C TYR A 25 2.72 4.70 -4.93
N ARG A 26 3.54 4.50 -5.97
CA ARG A 26 4.16 5.61 -6.70
C ARG A 26 3.10 6.55 -7.28
N ARG A 27 2.08 6.00 -7.94
CA ARG A 27 0.96 6.80 -8.48
C ARG A 27 0.18 7.52 -7.39
N PHE A 28 0.01 6.88 -6.23
CA PHE A 28 -0.57 7.53 -5.05
C PHE A 28 0.30 8.71 -4.59
N LYS A 29 1.62 8.56 -4.53
CA LYS A 29 2.57 9.62 -4.16
C LYS A 29 2.67 10.77 -5.16
N GLU A 30 2.42 10.53 -6.45
CA GLU A 30 2.30 11.61 -7.45
C GLU A 30 1.10 12.52 -7.18
N ILE A 31 0.00 11.96 -6.68
CA ILE A 31 -1.22 12.70 -6.34
C ILE A 31 -1.12 13.30 -4.93
N VAL A 32 -0.52 12.56 -3.99
CA VAL A 32 -0.35 12.90 -2.58
C VAL A 32 1.15 13.01 -2.25
N PRO A 33 1.82 14.10 -2.70
CA PRO A 33 3.25 14.27 -2.46
C PRO A 33 3.56 14.51 -0.99
N SER A 34 2.66 15.21 -0.28
CA SER A 34 2.82 15.55 1.14
C SER A 34 2.80 14.31 2.04
N ILE A 35 3.81 14.21 2.92
CA ILE A 35 3.90 13.15 3.94
C ILE A 35 2.77 13.27 4.96
N GLY A 36 2.36 14.50 5.29
CA GLY A 36 1.27 14.73 6.25
C GLY A 36 -0.07 14.20 5.73
N GLU A 37 -0.37 14.49 4.48
CA GLU A 37 -1.59 14.03 3.81
C GLU A 37 -1.57 12.50 3.61
N GLU A 38 -0.42 11.94 3.20
CA GLU A 38 -0.25 10.49 3.14
C GLU A 38 -0.56 9.82 4.48
N LYS A 39 0.01 10.33 5.59
CA LYS A 39 -0.23 9.79 6.93
C LYS A 39 -1.70 9.89 7.33
N GLN A 40 -2.35 11.00 7.00
CA GLN A 40 -3.77 11.21 7.28
C GLN A 40 -4.64 10.19 6.53
N LEU A 41 -4.42 10.06 5.21
CA LEU A 41 -5.19 9.15 4.36
C LEU A 41 -4.95 7.68 4.73
N CYS A 42 -3.70 7.27 4.90
CA CYS A 42 -3.36 5.93 5.35
C CYS A 42 -3.92 5.64 6.75
N GLY A 43 -3.90 6.61 7.66
CA GLY A 43 -4.46 6.47 9.00
C GLY A 43 -6.00 6.36 8.99
N GLN A 44 -6.68 7.09 8.11
CA GLN A 44 -8.14 6.95 7.93
C GLN A 44 -8.50 5.58 7.35
N PHE A 45 -7.77 5.14 6.32
CA PHE A 45 -7.94 3.81 5.75
C PHE A 45 -7.71 2.72 6.79
N GLU A 46 -6.58 2.76 7.52
CA GLU A 46 -6.23 1.76 8.54
C GLU A 46 -7.28 1.70 9.66
N LYS A 47 -7.85 2.84 10.08
CA LYS A 47 -8.94 2.85 11.06
C LYS A 47 -10.24 2.23 10.53
N ALA A 48 -10.51 2.36 9.23
CA ALA A 48 -11.74 1.87 8.62
C ALA A 48 -11.66 0.38 8.22
N SER A 49 -10.52 -0.07 7.70
CA SER A 49 -10.31 -1.43 7.20
C SER A 49 -9.58 -2.35 8.17
N GLY A 50 -8.81 -1.79 9.11
CA GLY A 50 -7.88 -2.55 9.96
C GLY A 50 -6.55 -2.90 9.28
N PHE A 51 -6.34 -2.48 8.03
CA PHE A 51 -5.14 -2.84 7.25
C PHE A 51 -4.12 -1.71 7.21
N SER A 52 -2.87 -2.03 7.57
CA SER A 52 -1.82 -1.02 7.64
C SER A 52 -1.09 -0.84 6.31
N CYS A 53 -1.33 0.31 5.65
CA CYS A 53 -0.61 0.71 4.43
C CYS A 53 0.90 0.76 4.65
N TYR A 54 1.34 1.27 5.80
CA TYR A 54 2.76 1.42 6.11
C TYR A 54 3.46 0.06 6.17
N ARG A 55 2.88 -0.92 6.87
CA ARG A 55 3.46 -2.28 6.98
C ARG A 55 3.53 -2.96 5.63
N THR A 56 2.46 -2.89 4.84
CA THR A 56 2.37 -3.48 3.51
C THR A 56 3.42 -2.90 2.56
N ILE A 57 3.62 -1.58 2.57
CA ILE A 57 4.63 -0.93 1.72
C ILE A 57 6.05 -1.16 2.22
N LYS A 58 6.27 -1.20 3.53
CA LYS A 58 7.57 -1.55 4.10
C LYS A 58 7.98 -2.96 3.66
N GLN A 59 7.10 -3.95 3.83
CA GLN A 59 7.34 -5.32 3.36
C GLN A 59 7.59 -5.36 1.85
N ALA A 60 6.82 -4.62 1.06
CA ALA A 60 7.03 -4.54 -0.39
C ALA A 60 8.42 -4.01 -0.78
N LYS A 61 8.94 -3.03 -0.03
CA LYS A 61 10.28 -2.48 -0.28
C LYS A 61 11.39 -3.45 0.13
N ASP A 62 11.18 -4.20 1.21
CA ASP A 62 12.15 -5.16 1.77
C ASP A 62 12.15 -6.52 1.03
N THR A 63 11.15 -6.78 0.18
CA THR A 63 11.06 -8.02 -0.61
C THR A 63 11.71 -7.87 -1.99
N ASP A 64 12.27 -8.95 -2.54
CA ASP A 64 12.81 -9.01 -3.90
C ASP A 64 11.77 -8.86 -5.02
N GLN A 65 12.23 -8.53 -6.22
CA GLN A 65 11.40 -8.45 -7.42
C GLN A 65 10.76 -9.81 -7.77
N GLY A 66 9.57 -9.78 -8.40
CA GLY A 66 8.82 -10.99 -8.78
C GLY A 66 8.07 -11.68 -7.64
N GLN A 67 8.23 -11.24 -6.39
CA GLN A 67 7.54 -11.84 -5.24
C GLN A 67 6.15 -11.22 -5.00
N LYS A 68 5.30 -11.98 -4.30
CA LYS A 68 4.00 -11.51 -3.81
C LYS A 68 4.14 -11.05 -2.36
N ILE A 69 3.47 -9.94 -2.05
CA ILE A 69 3.36 -9.37 -0.72
C ILE A 69 2.07 -9.89 -0.11
N LYS A 70 2.22 -10.60 1.01
CA LYS A 70 1.11 -11.07 1.82
C LYS A 70 1.42 -10.75 3.29
N ILE A 71 0.48 -10.08 3.94
CA ILE A 71 0.48 -9.80 5.39
C ILE A 71 -0.52 -10.74 6.04
#